data_AF-A0A4R4N8Q9-F1
#
_entry.id   AF-A0A4R4N8Q9-F1
#
_cell.length_a   1.000
_cell.length_b   1.000
_cell.length_c   1.000
_cell.angle_alpha   90.00
_cell.angle_beta   90.00
_cell.angle_gamma   90.00
#
_symmetry.space_group_name_H-M   'P 1'
#
loop_
_entity.id
_entity.type
_entity.pdbx_description
1 polymer ?
#
loop_
_entity_poly.entity_id
_entity_poly.type
_entity_poly.pdbx_seq_one_letter_code
_entity_poly.pdbx_strand_id
1 'polypeptide(L)'
;MSILHASSLGLVARALAGLFTKRITFATYNGLLSIAQALAGIQAIRQDAWGLAIWHAALCALFTWFWWHHGGGDGTRRRLRRLARRFQPVRRTAPQAA
;
A
#
# COMPACT_ATOMS: atom_id res chain seq x y z
N MET A 1 17.50 2.98 17.72
CA MET A 1 16.47 2.46 16.77
C MET A 1 16.27 3.49 15.67
N SER A 2 16.43 3.09 14.40
CA SER A 2 16.19 3.93 13.24
C SER A 2 14.68 4.18 13.04
N ILE A 3 14.31 5.39 12.60
CA ILE A 3 12.92 5.82 12.42
C ILE A 3 12.15 4.83 11.52
N LEU A 4 12.78 4.34 10.45
CA LEU A 4 12.18 3.35 9.53
C LEU A 4 11.76 2.06 10.25
N HIS A 5 12.57 1.59 11.20
CA HIS A 5 12.29 0.38 11.94
C HIS A 5 11.15 0.58 12.95
N ALA A 6 11.13 1.74 13.63
CA ALA A 6 10.04 2.12 14.52
C ALA A 6 8.71 2.30 13.76
N SER A 7 8.73 2.92 12.58
CA SER A 7 7.55 3.06 11.72
C SER A 7 7.03 1.72 11.21
N SER A 8 7.92 0.81 10.81
CA SER A 8 7.55 -0.54 10.37
C SER A 8 6.86 -1.32 11.50
N LEU A 9 7.46 -1.37 12.71
CA LEU A 9 6.85 -1.99 13.89
C LEU A 9 5.50 -1.38 14.25
N GLY A 10 5.39 -0.04 14.20
CA GLY A 10 4.13 0.66 14.46
C GLY A 10 3.02 0.32 13.47
N LEU A 11 3.37 0.13 12.19
CA LEU A 11 2.42 -0.30 11.15
C LEU A 11 1.96 -1.75 11.38
N VAL A 12 2.88 -2.66 11.72
CA VAL A 12 2.53 -4.06 12.03
C VAL A 12 1.61 -4.12 13.24
N ALA A 13 1.94 -3.40 14.32
CA ALA A 13 1.12 -3.37 15.54
C ALA A 13 -0.29 -2.83 15.26
N ARG A 14 -0.42 -1.73 14.50
CA ARG A 14 -1.72 -1.19 14.10
C ARG A 14 -2.50 -2.13 13.19
N ALA A 15 -1.83 -2.79 12.25
CA ALA A 15 -2.47 -3.76 11.36
C ALA A 15 -3.03 -4.94 12.16
N LEU A 16 -2.24 -5.51 13.08
CA LEU A 16 -2.70 -6.58 13.96
C LEU A 16 -3.85 -6.13 14.86
N ALA A 17 -3.73 -4.98 15.53
CA ALA A 17 -4.79 -4.45 16.39
C ALA A 17 -6.09 -4.20 15.61
N GLY A 18 -6.00 -3.65 14.39
CA GLY A 18 -7.15 -3.44 13.53
C GLY A 18 -7.82 -4.75 13.09
N LEU A 19 -7.03 -5.79 12.83
CA LEU A 19 -7.53 -7.12 12.43
C LEU A 19 -8.26 -7.80 13.60
N PHE A 20 -7.67 -7.79 14.79
CA PHE A 20 -8.29 -8.35 16.00
C PHE A 20 -9.56 -7.61 16.41
N THR A 21 -9.58 -6.28 16.28
CA THR A 21 -10.77 -5.48 16.53
C THR A 21 -11.81 -5.56 15.40
N LYS A 22 -11.55 -6.31 14.33
CA LYS A 22 -12.38 -6.43 13.12
C LYS A 22 -12.73 -5.07 12.48
N ARG A 23 -11.95 -4.03 12.77
CA ARG A 23 -12.15 -2.67 12.22
C ARG A 23 -11.56 -2.52 10.83
N ILE A 24 -10.62 -3.38 10.46
CA ILE A 24 -10.02 -3.39 9.12
C ILE A 24 -10.35 -4.69 8.40
N THR A 25 -10.53 -4.59 7.08
CA THR A 25 -10.70 -5.75 6.22
C THR A 25 -9.36 -6.45 6.01
N PHE A 26 -9.42 -7.73 5.65
CA PHE A 26 -8.23 -8.54 5.34
C PHE A 26 -7.39 -7.92 4.21
N ALA A 27 -8.03 -7.26 3.24
CA ALA A 27 -7.34 -6.47 2.23
C ALA A 27 -6.47 -5.38 2.89
N THR A 28 -7.07 -4.47 3.67
CA THR A 28 -6.36 -3.36 4.31
C THR A 28 -5.21 -3.84 5.19
N TYR A 29 -5.39 -4.96 5.90
CA TYR A 29 -4.33 -5.61 6.68
C TYR A 29 -3.12 -5.99 5.81
N ASN A 30 -3.33 -6.72 4.70
CA ASN A 30 -2.26 -7.10 3.79
C ASN A 30 -1.58 -5.88 3.14
N GLY A 31 -2.36 -4.84 2.82
CA GLY A 31 -1.80 -3.58 2.31
C GLY A 31 -0.84 -2.93 3.31
N LEU A 32 -1.24 -2.81 4.57
CA LEU A 32 -0.39 -2.26 5.64
C LEU A 32 0.85 -3.10 5.88
N LEU A 33 0.73 -4.43 5.86
CA LEU A 33 1.89 -5.31 5.98
C LEU A 33 2.87 -5.15 4.83
N SER A 34 2.40 -5.01 3.59
CA SER A 34 3.30 -4.79 2.45
C SER A 34 4.17 -3.54 2.63
N ILE A 35 3.58 -2.43 3.10
CA ILE A 35 4.30 -1.19 3.37
C ILE A 35 5.28 -1.37 4.53
N ALA A 36 4.88 -2.06 5.59
CA ALA A 36 5.76 -2.33 6.72
C ALA A 36 6.98 -3.17 6.31
N GLN A 37 6.79 -4.18 5.47
CA GLN A 37 7.88 -5.02 4.96
C GLN A 37 8.80 -4.25 4.00
N ALA A 38 8.26 -3.36 3.17
CA ALA A 38 9.08 -2.48 2.33
C ALA A 38 10.01 -1.59 3.18
N LEU A 39 9.48 -0.98 4.25
CA LEU A 39 10.28 -0.15 5.16
C LEU A 39 11.34 -0.96 5.92
N ALA A 40 10.99 -2.17 6.35
CA ALA A 40 11.93 -3.07 7.00
C ALA A 40 13.05 -3.53 6.04
N GLY A 41 12.71 -3.84 4.79
CA GLY A 41 13.66 -4.18 3.73
C GLY A 41 14.64 -3.05 3.44
N ILE A 42 14.16 -1.81 3.32
CA ILE A 42 15.03 -0.63 3.15
C ILE A 42 16.00 -0.49 4.34
N GLN A 43 15.50 -0.70 5.56
CA GLN A 43 16.35 -0.65 6.75
C GLN A 43 17.40 -1.78 6.77
N ALA A 44 17.06 -2.98 6.31
CA ALA A 44 17.99 -4.10 6.21
C ALA A 44 19.09 -3.83 5.17
N ILE A 45 18.77 -3.20 4.03
CA ILE A 45 19.76 -2.76 3.04
C ILE A 45 20.73 -1.75 3.67
N ARG A 46 20.23 -0.79 4.46
CA ARG A 46 21.08 0.20 5.14
C ARG A 46 22.03 -0.39 6.19
N GLN A 47 21.82 -1.63 6.60
CA GLN A 47 22.62 -2.35 7.58
C GLN A 47 23.49 -3.44 6.92
N ASP A 48 23.56 -3.46 5.58
CA ASP A 48 24.22 -4.50 4.79
C ASP A 48 23.72 -5.93 5.08
N ALA A 49 22.50 -6.05 5.62
CA ALA A 49 21.85 -7.30 5.96
C ALA A 49 21.06 -7.85 4.76
N TRP A 50 21.77 -8.19 3.68
CA TRP A 50 21.17 -8.57 2.39
C TRP A 50 20.20 -9.77 2.48
N GLY A 51 20.49 -10.75 3.33
CA GLY A 51 19.58 -11.89 3.55
C GLY A 51 18.22 -11.46 4.11
N LEU A 52 18.21 -10.53 5.07
CA LEU A 52 16.98 -9.96 5.62
C LEU A 52 16.27 -9.08 4.60
N ALA A 53 17.02 -8.32 3.79
CA ALA A 53 16.44 -7.48 2.74
C ALA A 53 15.67 -8.32 1.70
N ILE A 54 16.23 -9.45 1.26
CA ILE A 54 15.58 -10.39 0.33
C ILE A 54 14.30 -10.95 0.95
N TRP A 55 14.37 -11.36 2.22
CA TRP A 55 13.21 -11.89 2.93
C TRP A 55 12.08 -10.86 3.03
N HIS A 56 12.39 -9.64 3.42
CA HIS A 56 11.42 -8.54 3.48
C HIS A 56 10.84 -8.19 2.11
N ALA A 57 11.66 -8.22 1.05
CA ALA A 57 11.19 -8.01 -0.32
C ALA A 57 10.21 -9.10 -0.77
N ALA A 58 10.51 -10.37 -0.49
CA ALA A 58 9.63 -11.49 -0.82
C ALA A 58 8.28 -11.39 -0.07
N LEU A 59 8.32 -11.10 1.23
CA LEU A 59 7.10 -10.89 2.03
C LEU A 59 6.30 -9.68 1.54
N CYS A 60 6.98 -8.58 1.19
CA CYS A 60 6.33 -7.41 0.61
C CYS A 60 5.56 -7.79 -0.65
N ALA A 61 6.21 -8.48 -1.60
CA ALA A 61 5.59 -8.93 -2.84
C ALA A 61 4.38 -9.85 -2.57
N LEU A 62 4.51 -10.79 -1.64
CA LEU A 62 3.44 -11.70 -1.24
C LEU A 62 2.22 -10.95 -0.67
N PHE A 63 2.43 -10.05 0.29
CA PHE A 63 1.35 -9.27 0.89
C PHE A 63 0.74 -8.28 -0.10
N THR A 64 1.52 -7.69 -1.00
CA THR A 64 1.00 -6.88 -2.10
C THR A 64 0.11 -7.71 -3.03
N TRP A 65 0.51 -8.94 -3.36
CA TRP A 65 -0.30 -9.85 -4.15
C TRP A 65 -1.64 -10.19 -3.45
N PHE A 66 -1.59 -10.54 -2.15
CA PHE A 66 -2.80 -10.77 -1.37
C PHE A 66 -3.71 -9.53 -1.30
N TRP A 67 -3.13 -8.35 -1.05
CA TRP A 67 -3.86 -7.08 -1.06
C TRP A 67 -4.55 -6.83 -2.41
N TRP A 68 -3.85 -7.09 -3.50
CA TRP A 68 -4.37 -6.90 -4.86
C TRP A 68 -5.58 -7.79 -5.12
N HIS A 69 -5.48 -9.08 -4.79
CA HIS A 69 -6.50 -10.09 -5.08
C HIS A 69 -7.66 -10.15 -4.09
N HIS A 70 -7.49 -9.72 -2.84
CA HIS A 70 -8.56 -9.80 -1.81
C HIS A 70 -9.38 -8.52 -1.66
N GLY A 71 -9.44 -7.70 -2.71
CA GLY A 71 -10.32 -6.53 -2.77
C GLY A 71 -9.63 -5.17 -2.58
N GLY A 72 -8.33 -5.14 -2.29
CA GLY A 72 -7.54 -3.90 -2.32
C GLY A 72 -7.36 -3.38 -3.75
N GLY A 73 -6.93 -4.24 -4.68
CA GLY A 73 -6.76 -3.89 -6.10
C GLY A 73 -8.08 -3.70 -6.83
N ASP A 74 -8.99 -4.67 -6.75
CA ASP A 74 -10.28 -4.61 -7.46
C ASP A 74 -11.25 -3.57 -6.91
N GLY A 75 -11.29 -3.38 -5.58
CA GLY A 75 -12.06 -2.32 -4.95
C GLY A 75 -11.56 -0.93 -5.37
N THR A 76 -10.24 -0.76 -5.44
CA THR A 76 -9.61 0.49 -5.90
C THR A 76 -9.86 0.72 -7.40
N ARG A 77 -9.72 -0.31 -8.25
CA ARG A 77 -10.08 -0.24 -9.68
C ARG A 77 -11.55 0.15 -9.87
N ARG A 78 -12.47 -0.44 -9.09
CA ARG A 78 -13.91 -0.15 -9.18
C ARG A 78 -14.22 1.29 -8.71
N ARG A 79 -13.54 1.77 -7.67
CA ARG A 79 -13.62 3.18 -7.22
C ARG A 79 -13.07 4.16 -8.26
N LEU A 80 -11.89 3.87 -8.82
CA LEU A 80 -11.27 4.69 -9.87
C LEU A 80 -12.15 4.75 -11.12
N ARG A 81 -12.75 3.63 -11.55
CA ARG A 81 -13.71 3.62 -12.67
C ARG A 81 -14.95 4.47 -12.37
N ARG A 82 -15.46 4.47 -11.14
CA ARG A 82 -16.57 5.36 -10.75
C ARG A 82 -16.16 6.83 -10.79
N LEU A 83 -14.94 7.14 -10.34
CA LEU A 83 -14.38 8.49 -10.39
C LEU A 83 -14.20 8.97 -11.84
N ALA A 84 -13.64 8.13 -12.71
CA ALA A 84 -13.50 8.41 -14.14
C ALA A 84 -14.85 8.69 -14.82
N ARG A 85 -15.92 7.99 -14.44
CA ARG A 85 -17.28 8.29 -14.96
C ARG A 85 -17.84 9.64 -14.48
N ARG A 86 -17.36 10.16 -13.35
CA ARG A 86 -17.79 11.47 -12.81
C ARG A 86 -16.96 12.63 -13.33
N PHE A 87 -15.80 12.35 -13.93
CA PHE A 87 -15.06 13.36 -14.67
C PHE A 87 -15.88 13.77 -15.89
N GLN A 88 -16.52 14.94 -15.81
CA GLN A 88 -17.02 15.61 -17.00
C GLN A 88 -15.83 16.28 -17.69
N PRO A 89 -15.47 15.86 -18.91
CA PRO A 89 -14.45 16.58 -19.67
C PRO A 89 -14.99 17.98 -19.95
N VAL A 90 -14.43 18.99 -19.27
CA VAL A 90 -14.71 20.39 -19.61
C VAL A 90 -14.07 20.64 -20.97
N ARG A 91 -14.90 20.69 -22.03
CA ARG A 91 -14.46 21.19 -23.33
C ARG A 91 -14.13 22.67 -23.15
N ARG A 92 -12.88 22.98 -22.83
CA ARG A 92 -12.33 24.31 -23.10
C ARG A 92 -12.18 24.40 -24.60
N THR A 93 -13.20 24.92 -25.29
CA THR A 93 -12.99 25.53 -26.60
C THR A 93 -12.04 26.70 -26.35
N ALA A 94 -10.80 26.57 -26.81
CA ALA A 94 -9.86 27.68 -26.79
C ALA A 94 -10.54 28.88 -27.46
N PRO A 95 -10.48 30.09 -26.88
CA PRO A 95 -11.03 31.26 -27.52
C PRO A 95 -10.32 31.44 -28.87
N GLN A 96 -11.08 31.33 -29.97
CA GLN A 96 -10.59 31.78 -31.26
C GLN A 96 -10.60 33.30 -31.18
N ALA A 97 -9.41 33.89 -31.04
CA ALA A 97 -9.23 35.31 -31.24
C ALA A 97 -9.65 35.62 -32.69
N ALA A 98 -10.64 36.51 -32.84
CA ALA A 98 -11.09 37.05 -34.12
C ALA A 98 -10.08 38.07 -34.65
#